data_AF-A0A959LQ87-F1
#
_entry.id   AF-A0A959LQ87-F1
#
_cell.length_a   1.000
_cell.length_b   1.000
_cell.length_c   1.000
_cell.angle_alpha   90.00
_cell.angle_beta   90.00
_cell.angle_gamma   90.00
#
_symmetry.space_group_name_H-M   'P 1'
#
loop_
_entity.id
_entity.type
_entity.pdbx_description
1 polymer ?
#
loop_
_entity_poly.entity_id
_entity_poly.type
_entity_poly.pdbx_seq_one_letter_code
_entity_poly.pdbx_strand_id
1 'polypeptide(L)'
;VLFAAVGMVLTFCYLNQIMPGVKKHVFHPRQSDDLFVVALELNEHTSEQEVKDFLKSTGAQEISIQMAESEWWYGRFDKEEEYEKLNAAV
;
A
#
# COMPACT_ATOMS: atom_id res chain seq x y z
N VAL A 1 22.65 18.05 -19.09
CA VAL A 1 22.12 18.12 -17.70
C VAL A 1 20.60 17.97 -17.66
N LEU A 2 19.83 18.78 -18.40
CA LEU A 2 18.36 18.70 -18.40
C LEU A 2 17.81 17.32 -18.88
N PHE A 3 18.36 16.76 -19.95
CA PHE A 3 17.89 15.47 -20.49
C PHE A 3 18.18 14.29 -19.54
N ALA A 4 19.31 14.34 -18.82
CA ALA A 4 19.66 13.33 -17.81
C ALA A 4 18.71 13.38 -16.61
N ALA A 5 18.33 14.58 -16.16
CA ALA A 5 17.36 14.74 -15.07
C ALA A 5 15.99 14.14 -15.43
N VAL A 6 15.51 14.37 -16.66
CA VAL A 6 14.24 13.78 -17.14
C VAL A 6 14.32 12.25 -17.15
N GLY A 7 15.41 11.68 -17.68
CA GLY A 7 15.60 10.23 -17.71
C GLY A 7 15.59 9.60 -16.32
N MET A 8 16.30 10.19 -15.36
CA MET A 8 16.38 9.69 -13.98
C MET A 8 15.04 9.76 -13.24
N VAL A 9 14.26 10.82 -13.45
CA VAL A 9 12.93 10.93 -12.83
C VAL A 9 11.97 9.89 -13.40
N LEU A 10 11.96 9.70 -14.72
CA LEU A 10 11.09 8.72 -15.36
C LEU A 10 11.45 7.27 -14.96
N THR A 11 12.74 6.93 -14.88
CA THR A 11 13.17 5.60 -14.44
C THR A 11 12.84 5.35 -12.97
N PHE A 12 12.99 6.36 -12.11
CA PHE A 12 12.59 6.28 -10.70
C PHE A 12 11.08 6.06 -10.56
N CYS A 13 10.26 6.84 -11.27
CA CYS A 13 8.80 6.67 -11.27
C CYS A 13 8.38 5.30 -11.81
N TYR A 14 9.10 4.77 -12.81
CA TYR A 14 8.82 3.47 -13.38
C TYR A 14 9.14 2.31 -12.42
N LEU A 15 10.33 2.28 -11.84
CA LEU A 15 10.76 1.18 -10.96
C LEU A 15 9.93 1.12 -9.67
N ASN A 16 9.59 2.28 -9.11
CA ASN A 16 8.78 2.36 -7.89
C ASN A 16 7.28 2.40 -8.19
N GLN A 17 6.88 2.32 -9.46
CA GLN A 17 5.49 2.38 -9.91
C GLN A 17 4.72 3.62 -9.42
N ILE A 18 5.36 4.77 -9.25
CA ILE A 18 4.76 6.04 -8.73
C ILE A 18 4.66 7.12 -9.82
N MET A 19 4.24 6.72 -11.01
CA MET A 19 4.04 7.64 -12.13
C MET A 19 2.86 8.61 -11.83
N PRO A 20 2.86 9.84 -12.38
CA PRO A 20 1.70 10.71 -12.29
C PRO A 20 0.44 10.03 -12.85
N GLY A 21 -0.67 10.10 -12.11
CA GLY A 21 -1.96 9.47 -12.48
C GLY A 21 -2.19 8.06 -11.92
N VAL A 22 -1.31 7.60 -11.04
CA VAL A 22 -1.36 6.27 -10.42
C VAL A 22 -1.87 6.41 -8.98
N LYS A 23 -3.02 5.80 -8.64
CA LYS A 23 -3.68 5.91 -7.32
C LYS A 23 -3.18 4.82 -6.37
N LYS A 24 -2.29 5.16 -5.43
CA LYS A 24 -1.75 4.18 -4.48
C LYS A 24 -2.67 3.89 -3.30
N HIS A 25 -2.79 2.61 -2.93
CA HIS A 25 -3.48 2.18 -1.72
C HIS A 25 -2.84 2.81 -0.50
N VAL A 26 -3.66 3.48 0.30
CA VAL A 26 -3.25 4.15 1.54
C VAL A 26 -3.69 3.26 2.69
N PHE A 27 -2.74 2.54 3.30
CA PHE A 27 -3.02 1.61 4.39
C PHE A 27 -3.53 2.32 5.66
N HIS A 28 -3.00 3.50 5.93
CA HIS A 28 -3.47 4.36 7.01
C HIS A 28 -3.40 5.84 6.61
N PRO A 29 -4.43 6.67 6.86
CA PRO A 29 -4.43 8.08 6.46
C PRO A 29 -3.29 8.89 7.09
N ARG A 30 -2.81 8.46 8.27
CA ARG A 30 -1.73 9.14 9.02
C ARG A 30 -0.35 8.50 8.81
N GLN A 31 -0.20 7.62 7.82
CA GLN A 31 1.07 6.91 7.56
C GLN A 31 2.26 7.82 7.22
N SER A 32 1.99 9.05 6.77
CA SER A 32 3.02 10.03 6.40
C SER A 32 3.30 11.06 7.49
N ASP A 33 2.60 10.99 8.63
CA ASP A 33 2.65 11.99 9.71
C ASP A 33 3.30 11.42 10.97
N ASP A 34 2.56 10.60 11.76
CA ASP A 34 2.98 10.12 13.07
C ASP A 34 3.06 8.59 13.23
N LEU A 35 2.38 7.83 12.37
CA LEU A 35 2.32 6.38 12.47
C LEU A 35 3.21 5.71 11.43
N PHE A 36 4.02 4.75 11.89
CA PHE A 36 4.76 3.84 11.01
C PHE A 36 3.89 2.63 10.69
N VAL A 37 3.54 2.48 9.41
CA VAL A 37 2.74 1.36 8.93
C VAL A 37 3.65 0.30 8.33
N VAL A 38 3.48 -0.95 8.78
CA VAL A 38 4.14 -2.12 8.19
C VAL A 38 3.07 -2.96 7.51
N ALA A 39 3.23 -3.16 6.20
CA ALA A 39 2.40 -4.06 5.42
C ALA A 39 3.09 -5.42 5.29
N LEU A 40 2.36 -6.49 5.57
CA LEU A 40 2.80 -7.86 5.37
C LEU A 40 1.88 -8.51 4.35
N GLU A 41 2.49 -9.12 3.33
CA GLU A 41 1.75 -9.92 2.35
C GLU A 41 1.33 -11.25 2.96
N LEU A 42 0.07 -11.62 2.77
CA LEU A 42 -0.47 -12.90 3.20
C LEU A 42 -0.40 -13.88 2.02
N ASN A 43 0.46 -14.88 2.15
CA ASN A 43 0.61 -15.97 1.17
C ASN A 43 -0.20 -17.20 1.58
N GLU A 44 -0.37 -18.17 0.67
CA GLU A 44 -1.06 -19.45 0.94
C GLU A 44 -0.48 -20.23 2.14
N HIS A 45 0.77 -19.96 2.49
CA HIS A 45 1.48 -20.63 3.59
C HIS A 45 1.39 -19.89 4.93
N THR A 46 0.73 -18.73 4.98
CA THR A 46 0.72 -17.87 6.16
C THR A 46 -0.72 -17.62 6.59
N SER A 47 -1.09 -18.10 7.79
CA SER A 47 -2.44 -17.91 8.31
C SER A 47 -2.60 -16.51 8.91
N GLU A 48 -3.75 -15.87 8.64
CA GLU A 48 -4.04 -14.51 9.10
C GLU A 48 -3.99 -14.37 10.63
N GLN A 49 -4.43 -15.42 11.33
CA GLN A 49 -4.53 -15.45 12.79
C GLN A 49 -3.15 -15.50 13.43
N GLU A 50 -2.25 -16.34 12.91
CA GLU A 50 -0.88 -16.43 13.42
C GLU A 50 -0.13 -15.11 13.27
N VAL A 51 -0.28 -14.43 12.13
CA VAL A 51 0.35 -13.12 11.90
C VAL A 51 -0.23 -12.07 12.84
N LYS A 52 -1.55 -12.04 13.03
CA LYS A 52 -2.18 -11.13 13.98
C LYS A 52 -1.67 -11.33 15.41
N ASP A 53 -1.58 -12.57 15.87
CA ASP A 53 -1.13 -12.87 17.22
C ASP A 53 0.37 -12.60 17.39
N PHE A 54 1.17 -12.86 16.37
CA PHE A 54 2.58 -12.44 16.33
C PHE A 54 2.73 -10.92 16.43
N LEU A 55 1.98 -10.14 15.64
CA LEU A 55 2.03 -8.68 15.69
C LEU A 55 1.55 -8.11 17.04
N LYS A 56 0.52 -8.70 17.64
CA LYS A 56 0.09 -8.34 19.00
C LYS A 56 1.20 -8.60 20.03
N SER A 57 1.90 -9.73 19.91
CA SER A 57 2.98 -10.09 20.82
C SER A 57 4.19 -9.15 20.74
N THR A 58 4.42 -8.55 19.56
CA THR A 58 5.53 -7.61 19.31
C THR A 58 5.20 -6.16 19.68
N GLY A 59 3.96 -5.87 20.07
CA GLY A 59 3.53 -4.54 20.54
C GLY A 59 2.94 -3.65 19.46
N ALA A 60 2.42 -4.20 18.36
CA ALA A 60 1.68 -3.42 17.37
C ALA A 60 0.43 -2.78 17.99
N GLN A 61 0.24 -1.47 17.79
CA GLN A 61 -0.88 -0.72 18.36
C GLN A 61 -2.19 -1.00 17.62
N GLU A 62 -2.15 -1.02 16.30
CA GLU A 62 -3.31 -1.23 15.43
C GLU A 62 -2.97 -2.27 14.37
N ILE A 63 -3.89 -3.23 14.16
CA ILE A 63 -3.70 -4.32 13.19
C ILE A 63 -4.97 -4.43 12.35
N SER A 64 -4.85 -4.12 11.07
CA SER A 64 -5.93 -4.23 10.08
C SER A 64 -5.59 -5.26 9.01
N ILE A 65 -6.57 -6.04 8.57
CA ILE A 65 -6.48 -6.81 7.32
C ILE A 65 -7.09 -5.94 6.23
N GLN A 66 -6.34 -5.73 5.15
CA GLN A 66 -6.80 -4.97 4.00
C GLN A 66 -6.37 -5.70 2.73
N MET A 67 -7.26 -5.79 1.75
CA MET A 67 -6.91 -6.14 0.39
C MET A 67 -6.31 -4.92 -0.31
N ALA A 68 -5.13 -5.10 -0.88
CA ALA A 68 -4.43 -4.09 -1.66
C ALA A 68 -4.07 -4.67 -3.04
N GLU A 69 -3.98 -3.83 -4.05
CA GLU A 69 -3.62 -4.26 -5.41
C GLU A 69 -2.09 -4.41 -5.57
N SER A 70 -1.68 -5.31 -6.46
CA SER A 70 -0.28 -5.70 -6.66
C SER A 70 0.41 -5.07 -7.89
N GLU A 71 -0.34 -4.42 -8.78
CA GLU A 71 0.18 -3.93 -10.08
C GLU A 71 0.07 -2.40 -10.28
N TRP A 72 0.34 -1.94 -11.51
CA TRP A 72 0.23 -0.55 -11.93
C TRP A 72 -1.24 -0.09 -11.98
N TRP A 73 -1.71 0.52 -10.90
CA TRP A 73 -3.06 1.08 -10.83
C TRP A 73 -3.18 2.42 -11.56
N TYR A 74 -4.03 2.51 -12.57
CA TYR A 74 -4.47 3.80 -13.10
C TYR A 74 -5.82 4.11 -12.47
N GLY A 75 -5.83 5.08 -11.56
CA GLY A 75 -6.99 5.35 -10.74
C GLY A 75 -7.07 6.83 -10.37
N ARG A 76 -8.20 7.21 -9.79
CA ARG A 76 -8.39 8.56 -9.26
C ARG A 76 -8.87 8.51 -7.83
N PHE A 77 -8.31 9.36 -6.98
CA PHE A 77 -8.70 9.47 -5.57
C PHE A 77 -10.13 10.00 -5.36
N ASP A 78 -10.76 10.55 -6.40
CA ASP A 78 -12.16 11.01 -6.34
C ASP A 78 -13.17 9.86 -6.48
N LYS A 79 -12.73 8.67 -6.91
CA LYS A 79 -13.58 7.49 -7.10
C LYS A 79 -13.12 6.34 -6.22
N GLU A 80 -14.10 5.72 -5.58
CA GLU A 80 -13.89 4.46 -4.86
C GLU A 80 -13.74 3.32 -5.85
N GLU A 81 -12.77 2.46 -5.59
CA GLU A 81 -12.52 1.27 -6.40
C GLU A 81 -13.17 0.04 -5.78
N GLU A 82 -13.37 -1.01 -6.57
CA GLU A 82 -14.11 -2.19 -6.13
C GLU A 82 -13.44 -2.89 -4.93
N TYR A 83 -12.11 -2.90 -4.86
CA TYR A 83 -11.37 -3.48 -3.74
C TYR A 83 -11.52 -2.69 -2.44
N GLU A 84 -11.68 -1.36 -2.50
CA GLU A 84 -11.89 -0.53 -1.31
C GLU A 84 -13.23 -0.86 -0.64
N LYS A 85 -14.24 -1.23 -1.43
CA LYS A 85 -15.53 -1.70 -0.91
C LYS A 85 -15.40 -3.04 -0.17
N LEU A 86 -14.49 -3.91 -0.59
CA LEU A 86 -14.22 -5.17 0.10
C LEU A 86 -13.61 -4.90 1.49
N ASN A 87 -12.74 -3.89 1.59
CA ASN A 87 -12.16 -3.48 2.88
C ASN A 87 -13.18 -2.85 3.83
N ALA A 88 -14.26 -2.24 3.31
CA ALA A 88 -15.35 -1.72 4.14
C ALA A 88 -16.30 -2.81 4.66
N ALA A 89 -16.28 -4.00 4.06
CA ALA A 89 -17.16 -5.12 4.41
C ALA A 89 -16.53 -6.12 5.40
N VAL A 90 -15.24 -5.98 5.69
CA VAL A 90 -14.42 -6.82 6.60
C VAL A 90 -14.26 -6.14 7.95
#